data_AF-A0A528U4F5-F1
#
_entry.id   AF-A0A528U4F5-F1
#
_cell.length_a   1.000
_cell.length_b   1.000
_cell.length_c   1.000
_cell.angle_alpha   90.00
_cell.angle_beta   90.00
_cell.angle_gamma   90.00
#
_symmetry.space_group_name_H-M   'P 1'
#
loop_
_entity.id
_entity.type
_entity.pdbx_description
1 polymer ?
#
loop_
_entity_poly.entity_id
_entity_poly.type
_entity_poly.pdbx_seq_one_letter_code
_entity_poly.pdbx_strand_id
1 'polypeptide(L)' 'MRPRTIGTTTTIAVLAWLSLAGDANAETLLVGVAAPLSGPSAILGRQIEAGAGLAAEANGAQLKVVDDACTADGGAAA' A
#
# COMPACT_ATOMS: atom_id res chain seq x y z
N MET A 1 -16.40 -39.87 -36.69
CA MET A 1 -16.90 -38.91 -35.69
C MET A 1 -15.74 -38.50 -34.81
N ARG A 2 -15.21 -37.28 -34.92
CA ARG A 2 -14.12 -36.78 -34.06
C ARG A 2 -14.73 -36.24 -32.75
N PRO A 3 -14.23 -36.63 -31.57
CA PRO A 3 -14.83 -36.24 -30.30
C PRO A 3 -14.68 -34.73 -30.06
N ARG A 4 -15.80 -34.01 -30.02
CA ARG A 4 -15.92 -32.58 -29.67
C ARG A 4 -15.57 -32.26 -28.21
N THR A 5 -15.22 -33.27 -27.41
CA THR A 5 -15.06 -33.20 -25.94
C THR A 5 -13.66 -32.79 -25.47
N ILE A 6 -12.65 -32.83 -26.35
CA ILE A 6 -11.26 -32.47 -25.97
C ILE A 6 -11.12 -30.94 -25.76
N GLY A 7 -11.86 -30.14 -26.54
CA GLY A 7 -11.83 -28.68 -26.43
C GLY A 7 -12.36 -28.17 -25.09
N THR A 8 -13.54 -28.63 -24.68
CA THR A 8 -14.20 -28.20 -23.43
C THR A 8 -13.44 -28.60 -22.18
N THR A 9 -12.85 -29.79 -22.15
CA THR A 9 -12.08 -30.28 -20.99
C THR A 9 -10.83 -29.41 -20.75
N THR A 10 -10.18 -28.99 -21.84
CA THR A 10 -8.98 -28.15 -21.77
C THR A 10 -9.30 -26.74 -21.29
N THR A 11 -10.43 -26.16 -21.72
CA THR A 11 -10.86 -24.81 -21.27
C THR A 11 -11.22 -24.78 -19.79
N ILE A 12 -11.90 -25.82 -19.28
CA ILE A 12 -12.26 -25.93 -17.86
C ILE A 12 -11.01 -26.05 -16.99
N ALA A 13 -10.02 -26.83 -17.41
CA ALA A 13 -8.76 -26.94 -16.70
C ALA A 13 -8.03 -25.59 -16.61
N VAL A 14 -7.96 -24.83 -17.70
CA VAL A 14 -7.34 -23.50 -17.71
C VAL A 14 -8.07 -22.52 -16.79
N LEU A 15 -9.41 -22.50 -16.79
CA LEU A 15 -10.19 -21.63 -15.90
C LEU A 15 -10.04 -22.01 -14.42
N ALA A 16 -9.94 -23.31 -14.10
CA ALA A 16 -9.67 -23.79 -12.75
C ALA A 16 -8.26 -23.40 -12.27
N TRP A 17 -7.28 -23.36 -13.17
CA TRP A 17 -5.93 -22.91 -12.85
C TRP A 17 -5.85 -21.39 -12.66
N LEU A 18 -6.57 -20.63 -13.48
CA LEU A 18 -6.69 -19.17 -13.35
C LEU A 18 -7.38 -18.74 -12.05
N SER A 19 -8.31 -19.55 -11.52
CA SER A 19 -8.95 -19.28 -10.24
C SER A 19 -8.06 -19.63 -9.03
N LEU A 20 -6.99 -20.39 -9.24
CA LEU A 20 -5.96 -20.66 -8.22
C LEU A 20 -4.79 -19.67 -8.28
N ALA A 21 -4.68 -18.86 -9.34
CA ALA A 21 -3.90 -17.62 -9.34
C ALA A 21 -4.65 -16.57 -8.50
N GLY A 22 -4.84 -16.90 -7.22
CA GLY A 22 -5.49 -16.06 -6.23
C GLY A 22 -4.79 -14.72 -6.08
N ASP A 23 -5.49 -13.81 -5.39
CA ASP A 23 -5.18 -12.39 -5.21
C ASP A 23 -3.69 -12.11 -5.32
N ALA A 24 -3.27 -11.53 -6.45
CA ALA A 24 -2.02 -10.80 -6.51
C ALA A 24 -2.18 -9.70 -5.44
N ASN A 25 -1.71 -9.99 -4.23
CA ASN A 25 -1.74 -9.08 -3.11
C ASN A 25 -0.89 -7.89 -3.57
N ALA A 26 -1.56 -6.86 -4.11
CA ALA A 26 -0.92 -5.62 -4.45
C ALA A 26 -0.24 -5.15 -3.17
N GLU A 27 1.08 -4.99 -3.24
CA GLU A 27 1.86 -4.50 -2.11
C GLU A 27 1.14 -3.29 -1.52
N THR A 28 0.85 -3.35 -0.22
CA THR A 28 0.05 -2.30 0.42
C THR A 28 0.73 -0.97 0.20
N LEU A 29 0.01 0.00 -0.38
CA LEU A 29 0.58 1.30 -0.74
C LEU A 29 1.23 1.93 0.49
N LEU A 30 2.53 2.19 0.43
CA LEU A 30 3.28 2.83 1.51
C LEU A 30 3.44 4.32 1.21
N VAL A 31 3.03 5.17 2.14
CA VAL A 31 3.18 6.63 2.07
C VAL A 31 4.16 7.10 3.14
N GLY A 32 5.21 7.80 2.72
CA GLY A 32 6.14 8.47 3.63
C GLY A 32 5.59 9.81 4.12
N VAL A 33 5.73 10.09 5.41
CA VAL A 33 5.38 11.37 6.04
C VAL A 33 6.59 11.88 6.81
N ALA A 34 7.26 12.89 6.24
CA ALA A 34 8.25 13.69 6.95
C ALA A 34 7.51 14.84 7.63
N ALA A 35 7.60 14.90 8.96
CA ALA A 35 6.97 15.96 9.73
C ALA A 35 7.78 16.26 11.00
N PRO A 36 7.70 17.49 11.53
CA PRO A 36 8.36 17.81 12.78
C PRO A 36 7.58 17.21 13.94
N LEU A 37 8.04 16.09 14.49
CA LEU A 37 7.43 15.42 15.65
C LEU A 37 8.09 15.84 16.97
N SER A 38 9.18 16.60 16.89
CA SER A 38 9.88 17.20 18.01
C SER A 38 10.09 18.72 17.81
N GLY A 39 10.57 19.37 18.87
CA GLY A 39 10.87 20.79 18.86
C GLY A 39 9.63 21.71 18.83
N PRO A 40 9.81 23.01 18.48
CA PRO A 40 8.75 24.02 18.57
C PRO A 40 7.54 23.75 17.68
N SER A 41 7.74 23.06 16.56
CA SER A 41 6.69 22.77 15.56
C SER A 41 6.00 21.42 15.77
N ALA A 42 6.30 20.71 16.86
CA ALA A 42 5.79 19.36 17.13
C ALA A 42 4.26 19.24 17.06
N ILE A 43 3.54 20.28 17.47
CA ILE A 43 2.08 20.30 17.42
C ILE A 43 1.56 20.25 15.97
N LEU A 44 2.26 20.87 15.03
CA LEU A 44 1.90 20.84 13.60
C LEU A 44 2.21 19.46 13.01
N GLY A 45 3.36 18.88 13.31
CA GLY A 45 3.69 17.53 12.81
C GLY A 45 2.74 16.46 13.33
N ARG A 46 2.31 16.55 14.59
CA ARG A 46 1.27 15.66 15.16
C ARG A 46 -0.08 15.80 14.46
N GLN A 47 -0.46 16.99 14.01
CA GLN A 47 -1.67 17.19 13.21
C GLN A 47 -1.53 16.57 11.81
N ILE A 48 -0.34 16.69 11.20
CA ILE A 48 -0.02 16.06 9.91
C ILE A 48 -0.08 14.54 10.03
N GLU A 49 0.59 13.95 11.03
CA GLU A 49 0.58 12.51 11.32
C GLU A 49 -0.85 11.99 11.51
N ALA A 50 -1.65 12.67 12.34
CA ALA A 50 -3.03 12.26 12.59
C ALA A 50 -3.90 12.32 11.33
N GLY A 51 -3.81 13.41 10.56
CA GLY A 51 -4.57 13.56 9.31
C GLY A 51 -4.16 12.55 8.24
N ALA A 52 -2.86 12.32 8.09
CA ALA A 52 -2.33 11.30 7.20
C ALA A 52 -2.80 9.90 7.63
N GLY A 53 -2.80 9.60 8.94
CA GLY A 53 -3.24 8.32 9.50
C GLY A 53 -4.69 8.01 9.12
N LEU A 54 -5.59 8.96 9.35
CA LEU A 54 -7.00 8.83 8.97
C LEU A 54 -7.17 8.60 7.46
N ALA A 55 -6.41 9.32 6.63
CA ALA A 55 -6.45 9.14 5.18
C ALA A 55 -5.89 7.78 4.75
N ALA A 56 -4.80 7.31 5.36
CA ALA A 56 -4.19 6.03 5.04
C ALA A 56 -5.13 4.88 5.39
N GLU A 57 -5.74 4.90 6.58
CA GLU A 57 -6.76 3.93 6.97
C GLU A 57 -7.93 3.88 5.99
N ALA A 58 -8.46 5.04 5.60
CA ALA A 58 -9.58 5.13 4.65
C ALA A 58 -9.25 4.58 3.25
N ASN A 59 -7.97 4.54 2.89
CA ASN A 59 -7.50 4.09 1.57
C ASN A 59 -6.76 2.74 1.60
N GLY A 60 -6.70 2.07 2.76
CA GLY A 60 -5.96 0.82 2.92
C GLY A 60 -4.46 0.97 2.64
N ALA A 61 -3.89 2.14 2.94
CA ALA A 61 -2.46 2.43 2.80
C ALA A 61 -1.74 2.31 4.15
N GLN A 62 -0.44 2.07 4.11
CA GLN A 62 0.45 2.12 5.27
C GLN A 62 1.18 3.46 5.31
N LEU A 63 1.52 3.91 6.52
CA LEU A 63 2.35 5.09 6.72
C LEU A 63 3.72 4.73 7.26
N LYS A 64 4.75 5.40 6.74
CA LYS A 64 6.05 5.51 7.38
C LYS A 64 6.25 6.96 7.79
N VAL A 65 6.16 7.23 9.09
CA VAL A 65 6.34 8.57 9.65
C VAL A 65 7.77 8.72 10.15
N VAL A 66 8.42 9.83 9.80
CA VAL A 66 9.78 10.16 10.26
C VAL A 66 9.81 11.58 10.79
N ASP A 67 10.45 11.78 11.95
CA ASP A 67 10.67 13.10 12.53
C ASP A 67 11.78 13.84 11.78
N ASP A 68 11.43 14.90 11.07
CA ASP A 68 12.38 15.77 10.37
C ASP A 68 12.98 16.87 11.27
N ALA A 69 12.50 16.97 12.52
CA ALA A 69 12.84 17.98 13.51
C ALA A 69 12.73 19.44 13.02
N CYS A 70 12.02 19.69 11.91
CA CYS A 70 11.97 20.97 11.20
C CYS A 70 13.36 21.46 10.73
N THR A 71 14.26 20.55 10.36
CA THR A 71 15.62 20.87 9.89
C THR A 71 15.84 20.40 8.45
N ALA A 72 16.74 21.07 7.72
CA ALA A 72 17.11 20.66 6.36
C ALA A 72 17.73 19.25 6.34
N ASP A 73 18.64 18.96 7.28
CA ASP A 73 19.29 17.66 7.38
C ASP A 73 18.31 16.56 7.79
N GLY A 74 17.40 16.85 8.73
CA GLY A 74 16.33 15.93 9.13
C GLY A 74 15.37 15.64 7.99
N GLY A 75 15.00 16.64 7.19
CA GLY A 75 14.19 16.46 5.99
C GLY A 75 14.88 15.64 4.89
N ALA A 76 16.21 15.76 4.75
CA ALA A 76 16.98 14.94 3.81
C ALA A 76 17.14 13.48 4.25
N ALA A 77 17.03 13.20 5.56
CA ALA A 77 17.15 11.86 6.14
C ALA A 77 15.80 11.11 6.25
N ALA A 78 14.67 11.79 6.03
CA ALA A 78 13.32 11.27 6.20
C ALA A 78 12.87 10.32 5.07
#